data_AF-A0A936SRC5-F1
#
_entry.id   AF-A0A936SRC5-F1
#
_cell.length_a   1.000
_cell.length_b   1.000
_cell.length_c   1.000
_cell.angle_alpha   90.00
_cell.angle_beta   90.00
_cell.angle_gamma   90.00
#
_symmetry.space_group_name_H-M   'P 1'
#
loop_
_entity.id
_entity.type
_entity.pdbx_description
1 polymer ?
#
loop_
_entity_poly.entity_id
_entity_poly.type
_entity_poly.pdbx_seq_one_letter_code
_entity_poly.pdbx_strand_id
1 'polypeptide(L)'
;MIAALAGFEHGVGEIMQGNRAPAGIMIESWPDLAFFEIVSGEPAMTIVPNLLLTGILAISVSLIICVWAIRFVQRSYGGLILILLSIILLLVGGGFGPPLLGIILGIAALGINARFPWWRAHLPHSAQHVLSAACPWSFGAALFAWLLVMPGSMLLDTFFGLDERALYTFIIAAFSLLLLTIITGFVHDMQQKSSRELRPAMQG
;
A
#
# COMPACT_ATOMS: atom_id res chain seq x y z
N MET A 1 -0.18 -6.62 0.60
CA MET A 1 0.93 -7.29 1.32
C MET A 1 1.78 -6.29 2.08
N ILE A 2 2.36 -5.27 1.42
CA ILE A 2 3.14 -4.22 2.11
C ILE A 2 2.36 -3.55 3.26
N ALA A 3 1.10 -3.17 3.02
CA ALA A 3 0.22 -2.63 4.06
C ALA A 3 0.05 -3.57 5.28
N ALA A 4 -0.12 -4.88 5.04
CA ALA A 4 -0.27 -5.84 6.15
C ALA A 4 1.05 -6.03 6.93
N LEU A 5 2.20 -5.90 6.27
CA LEU A 5 3.50 -6.01 6.94
C LEU A 5 3.75 -4.80 7.84
N ALA A 6 3.49 -3.59 7.34
CA ALA A 6 3.64 -2.38 8.14
C ALA A 6 2.63 -2.34 9.31
N GLY A 7 1.37 -2.74 9.12
CA GLY A 7 0.43 -2.84 10.26
C GLY A 7 0.82 -3.88 11.31
N PHE A 8 1.53 -4.95 10.91
CA PHE A 8 2.09 -5.93 11.85
C PHE A 8 3.27 -5.35 12.64
N GLU A 9 4.12 -4.61 11.96
CA GLU A 9 5.34 -3.99 12.51
C GLU A 9 4.99 -2.91 13.54
N HIS A 10 4.05 -2.01 13.22
CA HIS A 10 3.40 -1.12 14.20
C HIS A 10 2.88 -1.92 15.41
N GLY A 11 2.09 -2.97 15.15
CA GLY A 11 1.52 -3.82 16.19
C GLY A 11 2.54 -4.44 17.15
N VAL A 12 3.74 -4.77 16.67
CA VAL A 12 4.86 -5.20 17.52
C VAL A 12 5.37 -4.03 18.37
N GLY A 13 5.56 -2.85 17.78
CA GLY A 13 5.95 -1.63 18.47
C GLY A 13 5.02 -1.28 19.64
N GLU A 14 3.70 -1.28 19.43
CA GLU A 14 2.77 -0.97 20.53
C GLU A 14 2.71 -2.06 21.62
N ILE A 15 2.86 -3.34 21.26
CA ILE A 15 2.96 -4.42 22.26
C ILE A 15 4.19 -4.22 23.14
N MET A 16 5.33 -3.79 22.56
CA MET A 16 6.56 -3.55 23.30
C MET A 16 6.46 -2.37 24.27
N GLN A 17 5.60 -1.39 23.98
CA GLN A 17 5.29 -0.29 24.91
C GLN A 17 4.45 -0.74 26.12
N GLY A 18 3.75 -1.87 25.99
CA GLY A 18 3.11 -2.60 27.09
C GLY A 18 1.72 -2.08 27.49
N ASN A 19 1.26 -2.53 28.67
CA ASN A 19 -0.08 -2.23 29.18
C ASN A 19 -0.18 -0.80 29.74
N ARG A 20 -0.12 0.19 28.85
CA ARG A 20 -0.15 1.63 29.18
C ARG A 20 -1.21 2.34 28.34
N ALA A 21 -1.76 3.41 28.91
CA ALA A 21 -2.65 4.30 28.17
C ALA A 21 -1.83 5.12 27.17
N PRO A 22 -2.33 5.35 25.94
CA PRO A 22 -1.67 6.23 24.98
C PRO A 22 -1.71 7.68 25.46
N ALA A 23 -0.67 8.46 25.16
CA ALA A 23 -0.57 9.87 25.53
C ALA A 23 -1.61 10.75 24.80
N GLY A 24 -2.12 10.28 23.66
CA GLY A 24 -3.13 10.93 22.85
C GLY A 24 -3.68 10.00 21.78
N ILE A 25 -4.43 10.56 20.83
CA ILE A 25 -4.98 9.79 19.69
C ILE A 25 -3.87 9.46 18.67
N MET A 26 -2.93 10.38 18.47
CA MET A 26 -1.70 10.11 17.74
C MET A 26 -0.66 9.54 18.70
N ILE A 27 -0.02 8.45 18.27
CA ILE A 27 1.00 7.74 19.02
C ILE A 27 2.21 7.49 18.13
N GLU A 28 3.36 7.28 18.74
CA GLU A 28 4.58 6.81 18.07
C GLU A 28 4.71 5.32 18.36
N SER A 29 4.89 4.50 17.34
CA SER A 29 5.00 3.04 17.50
C SER A 29 6.36 2.63 18.05
N TRP A 30 7.41 3.40 17.73
CA TRP A 30 8.79 3.17 18.13
C TRP A 30 9.45 4.46 18.69
N PRO A 31 8.98 4.98 19.83
CA PRO A 31 9.43 6.27 20.37
C PRO A 31 10.91 6.27 20.82
N ASP A 32 11.43 5.13 21.26
CA ASP A 32 12.75 5.03 21.90
C ASP A 32 13.85 4.50 20.95
N LEU A 33 13.55 4.30 19.66
CA LEU A 33 14.50 3.73 18.70
C LEU A 33 15.03 4.81 17.74
N ALA A 34 16.33 5.09 17.84
CA ALA A 34 17.03 6.00 16.92
C ALA A 34 16.85 5.62 15.43
N PHE A 35 16.67 4.32 15.15
CA PHE A 35 16.40 3.83 13.79
C PHE A 35 15.10 4.38 13.18
N PHE A 36 14.11 4.74 14.00
CA PHE A 36 12.81 5.28 13.60
C PHE A 36 12.72 6.80 13.79
N GLU A 37 13.79 7.46 14.24
CA GLU A 37 13.77 8.89 14.58
C GLU A 37 13.46 9.77 13.36
N ILE A 38 14.04 9.45 12.19
CA ILE A 38 13.78 10.17 10.93
C ILE A 38 12.31 10.14 10.49
N VAL A 39 11.55 9.14 10.94
CA VAL A 39 10.10 9.02 10.70
C VAL A 39 9.28 9.34 11.95
N SER A 40 9.85 10.08 12.90
CA SER A 40 9.20 10.49 14.15
C SER A 40 8.62 9.31 14.95
N GLY A 41 9.40 8.23 15.09
CA GLY A 41 8.98 7.02 15.81
C GLY A 41 7.85 6.25 15.12
N GLU A 42 7.60 6.52 13.83
CA GLU A 42 6.46 6.07 13.03
C GLU A 42 5.10 6.45 13.61
N PRO A 43 4.51 7.56 13.15
CA PRO A 43 3.23 8.01 13.66
C PRO A 43 2.12 7.02 13.30
N ALA A 44 1.31 6.71 14.30
CA ALA A 44 0.11 5.93 14.20
C ALA A 44 -1.05 6.65 14.89
N MET A 45 -2.26 6.15 14.65
CA MET A 45 -3.47 6.65 15.27
C MET A 45 -4.17 5.51 16.01
N THR A 46 -4.62 5.72 17.24
CA THR A 46 -5.45 4.74 17.94
C THR A 46 -6.56 5.41 18.72
N ILE A 47 -7.76 4.81 18.67
CA ILE A 47 -8.87 5.16 19.56
C ILE A 47 -8.95 4.23 20.77
N VAL A 48 -8.09 3.20 20.83
CA VAL A 48 -8.07 2.20 21.89
C VAL A 48 -7.26 2.76 23.05
N PRO A 49 -7.81 2.81 24.28
CA PRO A 49 -7.17 3.46 25.43
C PRO A 49 -6.04 2.62 26.04
N ASN A 50 -5.43 1.72 25.27
CA ASN A 50 -4.43 0.77 25.74
C ASN A 50 -3.49 0.34 24.60
N LEU A 51 -2.19 0.54 24.77
CA LEU A 51 -1.18 0.25 23.74
C LEU A 51 -0.98 -1.25 23.49
N LEU A 52 -0.95 -2.08 24.55
CA LEU A 52 -0.89 -3.54 24.39
C LEU A 52 -2.07 -4.07 23.56
N LEU A 53 -3.29 -3.61 23.86
CA LEU A 53 -4.48 -4.00 23.11
C LEU A 53 -4.48 -3.42 21.69
N THR A 54 -3.99 -2.19 21.51
CA THR A 54 -3.78 -1.55 20.19
C THR A 54 -2.92 -2.45 19.31
N GLY A 55 -1.76 -2.89 19.79
CA GLY A 55 -0.87 -3.72 18.99
C GLY A 55 -1.43 -5.12 18.68
N ILE A 56 -2.12 -5.77 19.63
CA ILE A 56 -2.82 -7.05 19.37
C ILE A 56 -3.88 -6.88 18.26
N LEU A 57 -4.64 -5.79 18.31
CA LEU A 57 -5.65 -5.49 17.29
C LEU A 57 -5.01 -5.16 15.94
N ALA A 58 -3.93 -4.38 15.91
CA ALA A 58 -3.19 -4.05 14.70
C ALA A 58 -2.64 -5.31 14.00
N ILE A 59 -2.03 -6.24 14.75
CA ILE A 59 -1.58 -7.54 14.22
C ILE A 59 -2.76 -8.36 13.69
N SER A 60 -3.85 -8.44 14.46
CA SER A 60 -5.03 -9.24 14.09
C SER A 60 -5.66 -8.72 12.79
N VAL A 61 -5.85 -7.40 12.68
CA VAL A 61 -6.39 -6.76 11.48
C VAL A 61 -5.43 -6.91 10.31
N SER A 62 -4.12 -6.81 10.53
CA SER A 62 -3.11 -7.01 9.49
C SER A 62 -3.11 -8.43 8.93
N LEU A 63 -3.28 -9.45 9.77
CA LEU A 63 -3.46 -10.83 9.35
C LEU A 63 -4.74 -11.02 8.53
N ILE A 64 -5.85 -10.39 8.95
CA ILE A 64 -7.11 -10.41 8.20
C ILE A 64 -6.90 -9.77 6.82
N ILE A 65 -6.24 -8.61 6.73
CA ILE A 65 -5.91 -7.95 5.46
C ILE A 65 -5.05 -8.86 4.58
N CYS A 66 -4.06 -9.54 5.15
CA CYS A 66 -3.21 -10.47 4.43
C CYS A 66 -4.02 -11.61 3.79
N VAL A 67 -4.83 -12.30 4.60
CA VAL A 67 -5.71 -13.39 4.13
C VAL A 67 -6.69 -12.87 3.08
N TRP A 68 -7.28 -11.69 3.33
CA TRP A 68 -8.26 -11.09 2.44
C TRP A 68 -7.65 -10.70 1.08
N ALA A 69 -6.46 -10.09 1.09
CA ALA A 69 -5.75 -9.70 -0.12
C ALA A 69 -5.38 -10.93 -0.98
N ILE A 70 -5.00 -12.05 -0.37
CA ILE A 70 -4.62 -13.26 -1.10
C ILE A 70 -5.85 -13.99 -1.66
N ARG A 71 -6.94 -14.07 -0.89
CA ARG A 71 -8.05 -15.00 -1.19
C ARG A 71 -9.28 -14.34 -1.79
N PHE A 72 -9.53 -13.07 -1.47
CA PHE A 72 -10.83 -12.44 -1.72
C PHE A 72 -10.75 -11.11 -2.48
N VAL A 73 -9.56 -10.60 -2.81
CA VAL A 73 -9.41 -9.35 -3.58
C VAL A 73 -10.11 -9.38 -4.95
N GLN A 74 -10.17 -10.56 -5.58
CA GLN A 74 -10.79 -10.77 -6.90
C GLN A 74 -12.33 -10.89 -6.86
N ARG A 75 -12.95 -10.83 -5.67
CA ARG A 75 -14.42 -10.91 -5.53
C ARG A 75 -15.06 -9.53 -5.79
N SER A 76 -16.34 -9.51 -6.13
CA SER A 76 -17.10 -8.29 -6.48
C SER A 76 -17.04 -7.18 -5.43
N TYR A 77 -16.88 -7.52 -4.15
CA TYR A 77 -16.74 -6.57 -3.02
C TYR A 77 -15.32 -6.54 -2.42
N GLY A 78 -14.35 -7.18 -3.06
CA GLY A 78 -12.99 -7.36 -2.54
C GLY A 78 -12.30 -6.04 -2.22
N GLY A 79 -12.39 -5.07 -3.13
CA GLY A 79 -11.81 -3.72 -2.96
C GLY A 79 -12.47 -2.90 -1.86
N LEU A 80 -13.79 -2.97 -1.71
CA LEU A 80 -14.53 -2.23 -0.67
C LEU A 80 -14.17 -2.74 0.73
N ILE A 81 -14.08 -4.07 0.89
CA ILE A 81 -13.69 -4.67 2.17
C ILE A 81 -12.23 -4.34 2.51
N LEU A 82 -11.34 -4.24 1.52
CA LEU A 82 -9.98 -3.75 1.74
C LEU A 82 -9.96 -2.30 2.24
N ILE A 83 -10.76 -1.41 1.64
CA ILE A 83 -10.90 -0.01 2.11
C ILE A 83 -11.35 0.02 3.58
N LEU A 84 -12.37 -0.76 3.91
CA LEU A 84 -12.92 -0.80 5.28
C LEU A 84 -11.91 -1.36 6.28
N LEU A 85 -11.22 -2.45 5.93
CA LEU A 85 -10.16 -3.02 6.76
C LEU A 85 -8.98 -2.05 6.93
N SER A 86 -8.64 -1.28 5.90
CA SER A 86 -7.63 -0.23 5.98
C SER A 86 -8.01 0.90 6.94
N ILE A 87 -9.28 1.33 6.93
CA ILE A 87 -9.77 2.32 7.90
C ILE A 87 -9.72 1.76 9.32
N ILE A 88 -10.13 0.50 9.51
CA ILE A 88 -10.02 -0.15 10.82
C ILE A 88 -8.56 -0.21 11.27
N LEU A 89 -7.65 -0.59 10.38
CA LEU A 89 -6.21 -0.65 10.68
C LEU A 89 -5.67 0.70 11.13
N LEU A 90 -6.10 1.81 10.50
CA LEU A 90 -5.74 3.17 10.93
C LEU A 90 -6.22 3.47 12.35
N LEU A 91 -7.43 3.04 12.71
CA LEU A 91 -8.05 3.38 14.00
C LEU A 91 -7.52 2.53 15.16
N VAL A 92 -6.92 1.39 14.88
CA VAL A 92 -6.37 0.46 15.88
C VAL A 92 -4.85 0.53 16.00
N GLY A 93 -4.19 1.52 15.42
CA GLY A 93 -2.74 1.72 15.59
C GLY A 93 -1.84 1.23 14.45
N GLY A 94 -2.38 0.71 13.35
CA GLY A 94 -1.54 0.13 12.27
C GLY A 94 -0.86 1.13 11.32
N GLY A 95 -0.56 2.35 11.79
CA GLY A 95 0.15 3.38 11.02
C GLY A 95 -0.66 4.12 9.95
N PHE A 96 -0.13 5.23 9.42
CA PHE A 96 -0.76 5.99 8.33
C PHE A 96 -0.50 5.42 6.93
N GLY A 97 0.63 4.75 6.73
CA GLY A 97 1.01 4.17 5.43
C GLY A 97 0.07 3.05 4.96
N PRO A 98 -0.18 2.00 5.77
CA PRO A 98 -1.01 0.86 5.38
C PRO A 98 -2.45 1.19 5.00
N PRO A 99 -3.16 2.07 5.73
CA PRO A 99 -4.51 2.48 5.36
C PRO A 99 -4.56 3.19 4.01
N LEU A 100 -3.63 4.11 3.77
CA LEU A 100 -3.58 4.87 2.53
C LEU A 100 -3.30 3.96 1.33
N LEU A 101 -2.37 3.02 1.48
CA LEU A 101 -2.09 1.98 0.50
C LEU A 101 -3.32 1.12 0.21
N GLY A 102 -3.99 0.61 1.23
CA GLY A 102 -5.14 -0.27 1.02
C GLY A 102 -6.38 0.46 0.50
N ILE A 103 -6.53 1.77 0.77
CA ILE A 103 -7.55 2.61 0.13
C ILE A 103 -7.27 2.76 -1.36
N ILE A 104 -6.04 3.16 -1.74
CA ILE A 104 -5.65 3.32 -3.15
C ILE A 104 -5.83 2.01 -3.91
N LEU A 105 -5.35 0.90 -3.35
CA LEU A 105 -5.47 -0.43 -3.96
C LEU A 105 -6.92 -0.93 -3.98
N GLY A 106 -7.71 -0.64 -2.96
CA GLY A 106 -9.13 -0.98 -2.92
C GLY A 106 -9.94 -0.24 -3.97
N ILE A 107 -9.67 1.06 -4.18
CA ILE A 107 -10.24 1.85 -5.28
C ILE A 107 -9.81 1.29 -6.64
N ALA A 108 -8.52 0.97 -6.81
CA ALA A 108 -8.04 0.32 -8.02
C ALA A 108 -8.76 -1.03 -8.27
N ALA A 109 -8.95 -1.84 -7.25
CA ALA A 109 -9.67 -3.12 -7.37
C ALA A 109 -11.16 -2.94 -7.78
N LEU A 110 -11.83 -1.89 -7.29
CA LEU A 110 -13.17 -1.53 -7.76
C LEU A 110 -13.15 -1.17 -9.25
N GLY A 111 -12.11 -0.46 -9.69
CA GLY A 111 -11.91 -0.09 -11.09
C GLY A 111 -11.63 -1.28 -12.03
N ILE A 112 -11.05 -2.37 -11.55
CA ILE A 112 -10.83 -3.60 -12.34
C ILE A 112 -12.17 -4.30 -12.66
N ASN A 113 -13.09 -4.28 -11.71
CA ASN A 113 -14.43 -4.87 -11.89
C ASN A 113 -15.34 -3.98 -12.73
N ALA A 114 -15.15 -2.67 -12.71
CA ALA A 114 -15.85 -1.74 -13.59
C ALA A 114 -15.23 -1.80 -15.00
N ARG A 115 -15.96 -2.33 -15.98
CA ARG A 115 -15.60 -2.18 -17.40
C ARG A 115 -15.53 -0.68 -17.70
N PHE A 116 -14.35 -0.08 -17.87
CA PHE A 116 -14.21 1.34 -18.22
C PHE A 116 -14.19 1.54 -19.75
N PRO A 117 -15.33 1.85 -20.41
CA PRO A 117 -15.36 2.13 -21.85
C PRO A 117 -14.62 3.42 -22.23
N TRP A 118 -14.45 4.36 -21.29
CA TRP A 118 -13.81 5.66 -21.55
C TRP A 118 -12.34 5.55 -21.93
N TRP A 119 -11.56 4.72 -21.22
CA TRP A 119 -10.14 4.49 -21.49
C TRP A 119 -9.92 3.84 -22.86
N ARG A 120 -10.82 2.93 -23.24
CA ARG A 120 -10.79 2.26 -24.56
C ARG A 120 -11.07 3.25 -25.70
N ALA A 121 -11.86 4.29 -25.44
CA ALA A 121 -12.24 5.30 -26.42
C ALA A 121 -11.21 6.43 -26.56
N HIS A 122 -10.48 6.78 -25.49
CA HIS A 122 -9.61 7.98 -25.48
C HIS A 122 -8.10 7.68 -25.55
N LEU A 123 -7.65 6.44 -25.33
CA LEU A 123 -6.21 6.14 -25.45
C LEU A 123 -5.80 5.78 -26.89
N PRO A 124 -4.85 6.52 -27.49
CA PRO A 124 -4.28 6.16 -28.79
C PRO A 124 -3.48 4.86 -28.72
N HIS A 125 -3.53 4.07 -29.79
CA HIS A 125 -2.99 2.70 -29.87
C HIS A 125 -1.48 2.61 -29.56
N SER A 126 -0.71 3.64 -29.93
CA SER A 126 0.74 3.74 -29.68
C SER A 126 1.06 3.91 -28.19
N ALA A 127 0.27 4.72 -27.48
CA ALA A 127 0.43 4.92 -26.04
C ALA A 127 0.12 3.64 -25.27
N GLN A 128 -0.91 2.89 -25.69
CA GLN A 128 -1.25 1.62 -25.05
C GLN A 128 -0.10 0.61 -25.11
N HIS A 129 0.62 0.54 -26.24
CA HIS A 129 1.75 -0.39 -26.41
C HIS A 129 2.96 -0.01 -25.55
N VAL A 130 3.27 1.28 -25.41
CA VAL A 130 4.36 1.76 -24.56
C VAL A 130 4.03 1.54 -23.08
N LEU A 131 2.80 1.87 -22.64
CA LEU A 131 2.38 1.67 -21.25
C LEU A 131 2.35 0.19 -20.86
N SER A 132 1.92 -0.68 -21.78
CA SER A 132 1.90 -2.14 -21.58
C SER A 132 3.31 -2.71 -21.41
N ALA A 133 4.27 -2.29 -22.25
CA ALA A 133 5.68 -2.69 -22.12
C ALA A 133 6.35 -2.12 -20.86
N ALA A 134 5.91 -0.94 -20.39
CA ALA A 134 6.42 -0.30 -19.18
C ALA A 134 5.85 -0.90 -17.88
N CYS A 135 4.77 -1.68 -17.93
CA CYS A 135 4.10 -2.25 -16.75
C CYS A 135 5.04 -3.01 -15.79
N PRO A 136 5.83 -4.01 -16.23
CA PRO A 136 6.73 -4.75 -15.32
C PRO A 136 7.85 -3.85 -14.75
N TRP A 137 8.33 -2.89 -15.54
CA TRP A 137 9.36 -1.93 -15.10
C TRP A 137 8.80 -0.94 -14.08
N SER A 138 7.60 -0.42 -14.30
CA SER A 138 6.92 0.48 -13.35
C SER A 138 6.66 -0.24 -12.04
N PHE A 139 6.21 -1.50 -12.10
CA PHE A 139 6.00 -2.31 -10.90
C PHE A 139 7.31 -2.54 -10.13
N GLY A 140 8.39 -2.90 -10.85
CA GLY A 140 9.72 -3.06 -10.25
C GLY A 140 10.23 -1.76 -9.61
N ALA A 141 10.08 -0.63 -10.29
CA ALA A 141 10.46 0.69 -9.78
C ALA A 141 9.61 1.09 -8.56
N ALA A 142 8.30 0.85 -8.58
CA ALA A 142 7.43 1.12 -7.45
C ALA A 142 7.82 0.25 -6.24
N LEU A 143 8.07 -1.05 -6.44
CA LEU A 143 8.51 -1.94 -5.36
C LEU A 143 9.85 -1.48 -4.76
N PHE A 144 10.80 -1.09 -5.61
CA PHE A 144 12.09 -0.55 -5.16
C PHE A 144 11.92 0.77 -4.40
N ALA A 145 11.07 1.68 -4.88
CA ALA A 145 10.79 2.93 -4.19
C ALA A 145 10.12 2.69 -2.83
N TRP A 146 9.22 1.71 -2.72
CA TRP A 146 8.63 1.33 -1.44
C TRP A 146 9.64 0.72 -0.47
N LEU A 147 10.56 -0.12 -0.95
CA LEU A 147 11.69 -0.62 -0.17
C LEU A 147 12.65 0.48 0.27
N LEU A 148 12.80 1.52 -0.57
CA LEU A 148 13.63 2.68 -0.25
C LEU A 148 12.96 3.57 0.80
N VAL A 149 11.64 3.74 0.76
CA VAL A 149 10.90 4.43 1.82
C VAL A 149 11.00 3.66 3.13
N MET A 150 10.84 2.34 3.10
CA MET A 150 10.96 1.45 4.26
C MET A 150 11.54 0.09 3.84
N PRO A 151 12.69 -0.39 4.38
CA PRO A 151 13.58 0.14 5.42
C PRO A 151 14.72 1.04 4.92
N GLY A 152 14.74 1.37 3.62
CA GLY A 152 15.90 2.02 2.99
C GLY A 152 16.24 3.40 3.55
N SER A 153 15.23 4.21 3.89
CA SER A 153 15.40 5.56 4.42
C SER A 153 16.02 5.51 5.83
N MET A 154 15.60 4.58 6.67
CA MET A 154 16.15 4.37 8.01
C MET A 154 17.61 3.92 7.97
N LEU A 155 17.94 3.00 7.05
CA LEU A 155 19.32 2.55 6.85
C LEU A 155 20.20 3.70 6.36
N LEU A 156 19.75 4.42 5.33
CA LEU A 156 20.49 5.55 4.78
C LEU A 156 20.67 6.66 5.82
N ASP A 157 19.69 6.89 6.70
CA ASP A 157 19.81 7.83 7.79
C ASP A 157 20.88 7.40 8.80
N THR A 158 20.81 6.14 9.24
CA THR A 158 21.76 5.58 10.21
C THR A 158 23.21 5.65 9.71
N PHE A 159 23.45 5.47 8.41
CA PHE A 159 24.81 5.44 7.84
C PHE A 159 25.30 6.78 7.28
N PHE A 160 24.41 7.61 6.73
CA PHE A 160 24.77 8.81 5.97
C PHE A 160 24.16 10.11 6.53
N GLY A 161 23.25 10.04 7.52
CA GLY A 161 22.53 11.19 8.07
C GLY A 161 21.61 11.82 7.03
N LEU A 162 20.43 11.23 6.84
CA LEU A 162 19.49 11.67 5.82
C LEU A 162 18.75 12.93 6.27
N ASP A 163 18.52 13.83 5.34
CA ASP A 163 17.67 15.00 5.56
C ASP A 163 16.18 14.62 5.35
N GLU A 164 15.28 15.24 6.13
CA GLU A 164 13.83 15.08 6.03
C GLU A 164 13.32 15.32 4.59
N ARG A 165 13.96 16.26 3.86
CA ARG A 165 13.62 16.54 2.46
C ARG A 165 13.77 15.33 1.55
N ALA A 166 14.79 14.51 1.78
CA ALA A 166 15.02 13.31 0.99
C ALA A 166 13.98 12.22 1.34
N LEU A 167 13.60 12.08 2.61
CA LEU A 167 12.50 11.21 3.03
C LEU A 167 11.19 11.58 2.31
N TYR A 168 10.78 12.85 2.35
CA TYR A 168 9.57 13.30 1.65
C TYR A 168 9.64 13.06 0.14
N THR A 169 10.82 13.24 -0.46
CA THR A 169 11.04 12.96 -1.88
C THR A 169 10.83 11.49 -2.20
N PHE A 170 11.34 10.58 -1.37
CA PHE A 170 11.13 9.14 -1.53
C PHE A 170 9.66 8.75 -1.37
N ILE A 171 8.96 9.32 -0.39
CA ILE A 171 7.52 9.07 -0.17
C ILE A 171 6.72 9.50 -1.40
N ILE A 172 6.91 10.74 -1.88
CA ILE A 172 6.21 11.25 -3.06
C ILE A 172 6.52 10.39 -4.29
N ALA A 173 7.77 10.00 -4.48
CA ALA A 173 8.17 9.13 -5.58
C ALA A 173 7.49 7.75 -5.50
N ALA A 174 7.45 7.12 -4.32
CA ALA A 174 6.84 5.81 -4.11
C ALA A 174 5.33 5.84 -4.39
N PHE A 175 4.61 6.86 -3.94
CA PHE A 175 3.19 7.03 -4.24
C PHE A 175 2.93 7.34 -5.72
N SER A 176 3.76 8.19 -6.33
CA SER A 176 3.65 8.52 -7.76
C SER A 176 3.86 7.29 -8.65
N LEU A 177 4.88 6.49 -8.35
CA LEU A 177 5.18 5.24 -9.06
C LEU A 177 4.10 4.17 -8.82
N LEU A 178 3.50 4.13 -7.62
CA LEU A 178 2.36 3.26 -7.34
C LEU A 178 1.16 3.61 -8.24
N LEU A 179 0.80 4.89 -8.33
CA LEU A 179 -0.28 5.34 -9.22
C LEU A 179 0.02 5.03 -10.68
N LEU A 180 1.26 5.26 -11.13
CA LEU A 180 1.69 4.92 -12.48
C LEU A 180 1.60 3.41 -12.75
N THR A 181 1.95 2.58 -11.77
CA THR A 181 1.87 1.11 -11.87
C THR A 181 0.43 0.64 -11.97
N ILE A 182 -0.48 1.25 -11.22
CA ILE A 182 -1.92 0.96 -11.31
C ILE A 182 -2.42 1.29 -12.73
N ILE A 183 -2.08 2.48 -13.25
CA ILE A 183 -2.49 2.92 -14.59
C ILE A 183 -1.93 2.01 -15.69
N THR A 184 -0.63 1.71 -15.64
CA THR A 184 0.03 0.84 -16.63
C THR A 184 -0.50 -0.59 -16.58
N GLY A 185 -0.79 -1.10 -15.38
CA GLY A 185 -1.41 -2.41 -15.17
C GLY A 185 -2.80 -2.52 -15.80
N PHE A 186 -3.66 -1.50 -15.62
CA PHE A 186 -4.97 -1.48 -16.27
C PHE A 186 -4.86 -1.55 -17.81
N VAL A 187 -3.95 -0.78 -18.39
CA VAL A 187 -3.75 -0.75 -19.85
C VAL A 187 -3.23 -2.09 -20.37
N HIS A 188 -2.29 -2.72 -19.65
CA HIS A 188 -1.77 -4.04 -20.00
C HIS A 188 -2.87 -5.12 -19.98
N ASP A 189 -3.72 -5.13 -18.94
CA ASP A 189 -4.84 -6.08 -18.81
C ASP A 189 -5.90 -5.91 -19.92
N MET A 190 -6.15 -4.68 -20.36
CA MET A 190 -7.04 -4.39 -21.49
C MET A 190 -6.51 -4.98 -22.81
N GLN A 191 -5.21 -4.86 -23.07
CA GLN A 191 -4.58 -5.40 -24.28
C GLN A 191 -4.61 -6.93 -24.29
N GLN A 192 -4.25 -7.58 -23.17
CA GLN A 192 -4.27 -9.05 -23.09
C GLN A 192 -5.67 -9.64 -23.32
N LYS A 193 -6.73 -9.00 -22.79
CA LYS A 193 -8.12 -9.42 -23.05
C LYS A 193 -8.49 -9.27 -24.52
N SER A 194 -8.15 -8.14 -25.15
CA SER A 194 -8.38 -7.92 -26.59
C SER A 194 -7.70 -8.98 -27.46
N SER A 195 -6.42 -9.26 -27.23
CA SER A 195 -5.66 -10.27 -27.98
C SER A 195 -6.18 -11.69 -27.78
N ARG A 196 -6.70 -12.03 -26.58
CA ARG A 196 -7.35 -13.34 -26.33
C ARG A 196 -8.71 -13.47 -27.01
N GLU A 197 -9.50 -12.41 -27.10
CA GLU A 197 -10.80 -12.41 -27.78
C GLU A 197 -10.67 -12.48 -29.32
N LEU A 198 -9.59 -11.94 -29.90
CA LEU A 198 -9.30 -12.00 -31.35
C LEU A 198 -8.73 -13.35 -31.82
N ARG A 199 -8.07 -14.12 -30.95
CA ARG A 199 -7.49 -15.43 -31.29
C ARG A 199 -8.48 -16.52 -31.72
N PRO A 200 -9.68 -16.68 -31.13
CA PRO A 200 -10.65 -17.68 -31.59
C PRO A 200 -11.32 -17.32 -32.93
N ALA A 201 -11.27 -16.06 -33.38
CA ALA A 201 -11.90 -15.63 -34.63
C ALA A 201 -11.06 -15.93 -35.89
N MET A 202 -9.78 -16.29 -35.75
CA MET A 202 -8.89 -16.64 -36.87
C MET A 202 -8.62 -18.15 -37.00
N GLN A 203 -9.33 -18.98 -36.23
CA GLN A 203 -9.24 -20.44 -36.29
C GLN A 203 -10.56 -21.11 -36.71
N GLY A 204 -11.53 -20.33 -37.19
CA GLY A 204 -12.81 -20.80 -37.74
C GLY A 204 -12.88 -20.66 -39.25
#